data_AF-A0A1F4BM31-F1
#
_entry.id   AF-A0A1F4BM31-F1
#
_cell.length_a   1.000
_cell.length_b   1.000
_cell.length_c   1.000
_cell.angle_alpha   90.00
_cell.angle_beta   90.00
_cell.angle_gamma   90.00
#
_symmetry.space_group_name_H-M   'P 1'
#
loop_
_entity.id
_entity.type
_entity.pdbx_description
1 polymer ?
#
loop_
_entity_poly.entity_id
_entity_poly.type
_entity_poly.pdbx_seq_one_letter_code
_entity_poly.pdbx_strand_id
1 'polypeptide(L)'
;MSPLPPWPTLDELIVAFDKGLRTVFAPAHSLRATPGADLPEAELTDGERRLAASLMRVNHTGEICAQALYQGQALTARDSAARAALEQAAQEETEHLAWTERRIEELGGRKSVLNPLFYAGSFAIGAAAGLIGDRWNLGFLAETERQVVAHLQGHLGRLPDGDGKSRAIVESMKADEARHATSAIKHGAAELPQPAKDAMRLSSKVMTETAFWL
;
A
#
# COMPACT_ATOMS: atom_id res chain seq x y z
N MET A 1 29.01 13.92 9.23
CA MET A 1 28.51 13.35 7.97
C MET A 1 28.14 11.90 8.27
N SER A 2 26.86 11.53 8.19
CA SER A 2 26.49 10.11 8.27
C SER A 2 27.12 9.38 7.08
N PRO A 3 27.64 8.15 7.25
CA PRO A 3 28.24 7.40 6.16
C PRO A 3 27.25 7.26 4.99
N LEU A 4 27.78 7.17 3.77
CA LEU A 4 26.98 6.76 2.62
C LEU A 4 26.46 5.34 2.90
N PRO A 5 25.22 5.01 2.50
CA PRO A 5 24.75 3.64 2.63
C PRO A 5 25.70 2.73 1.84
N PRO A 6 26.03 1.53 2.34
CA PRO A 6 26.61 0.52 1.47
C PRO A 6 25.61 0.29 0.32
N TRP A 7 26.09 0.30 -0.91
CA TRP A 7 25.26 -0.08 -2.04
C TRP A 7 24.70 -1.49 -1.80
N PRO A 8 23.45 -1.78 -2.21
CA PRO A 8 22.87 -3.10 -2.03
C PRO A 8 23.78 -4.16 -2.65
N THR A 9 23.99 -5.25 -1.91
CA THR A 9 24.69 -6.42 -2.44
C THR A 9 23.89 -7.08 -3.55
N LEU A 10 24.55 -7.89 -4.39
CA LEU A 10 23.85 -8.66 -5.41
C LEU A 10 22.76 -9.56 -4.80
N ASP A 11 23.02 -10.15 -3.64
CA ASP A 11 22.07 -10.98 -2.90
C ASP A 11 20.84 -10.17 -2.46
N GLU A 12 21.03 -8.95 -1.92
CA GLU A 12 19.92 -8.06 -1.57
C GLU A 12 19.09 -7.64 -2.78
N LEU A 13 19.72 -7.42 -3.94
CA LEU A 13 19.02 -7.12 -5.19
C LEU A 13 18.21 -8.32 -5.70
N ILE A 14 18.76 -9.53 -5.62
CA ILE A 14 18.05 -10.77 -5.98
C ILE A 14 16.83 -10.95 -5.06
N VAL A 15 16.99 -10.75 -3.75
CA VAL A 15 15.89 -10.84 -2.80
C VAL A 15 14.82 -9.78 -3.08
N ALA A 16 15.21 -8.53 -3.36
CA ALA A 16 14.27 -7.47 -3.70
C ALA A 16 13.50 -7.78 -5.00
N PHE A 17 14.17 -8.36 -5.99
CA PHE A 17 13.55 -8.78 -7.23
C PHE A 17 12.55 -9.94 -7.02
N ASP A 18 12.92 -10.98 -6.25
CA ASP A 18 12.02 -12.08 -5.89
C ASP A 18 10.78 -11.57 -5.13
N LYS A 19 10.97 -10.68 -4.15
CA LYS A 19 9.87 -10.02 -3.44
C LYS A 19 8.94 -9.29 -4.40
N GLY A 20 9.47 -8.57 -5.38
CA GLY A 20 8.66 -7.89 -6.38
C GLY A 20 7.86 -8.84 -7.26
N LEU A 21 8.47 -9.95 -7.72
CA LEU A 21 7.75 -10.97 -8.47
C LEU A 21 6.61 -11.59 -7.64
N ARG A 22 6.86 -11.90 -6.38
CA ARG A 22 5.83 -12.44 -5.48
C ARG A 22 4.71 -11.44 -5.23
N THR A 23 5.04 -10.19 -4.95
CA THR A 23 4.07 -9.12 -4.68
C THR A 23 3.12 -8.92 -5.86
N VAL A 24 3.65 -8.96 -7.09
CA VAL A 24 2.85 -8.66 -8.29
C VAL A 24 2.12 -9.88 -8.84
N PHE A 25 2.74 -11.06 -8.81
CA PHE A 25 2.27 -12.23 -9.56
C PHE A 25 1.83 -13.41 -8.71
N ALA A 26 2.24 -13.51 -7.44
CA ALA A 26 1.79 -14.57 -6.55
C ALA A 26 0.52 -14.13 -5.79
N PRO A 27 -0.38 -15.07 -5.44
CA PRO A 27 -1.46 -14.79 -4.50
C PRO A 27 -0.89 -14.38 -3.15
N ALA A 28 -1.42 -13.32 -2.55
CA ALA A 28 -1.06 -12.91 -1.21
C ALA A 28 -1.70 -13.84 -0.17
N HIS A 29 -1.01 -14.05 0.96
CA HIS A 29 -1.52 -14.87 2.07
C HIS A 29 -1.53 -14.07 3.35
N SER A 30 -2.68 -14.06 4.03
CA SER A 30 -2.87 -13.39 5.31
C SER A 30 -2.69 -14.40 6.44
N LEU A 31 -1.93 -14.02 7.47
CA LEU A 31 -1.82 -14.76 8.73
C LEU A 31 -2.95 -14.39 9.70
N ARG A 32 -3.67 -13.30 9.42
CA ARG A 32 -4.82 -12.81 10.19
C ARG A 32 -6.13 -13.34 9.60
N ALA A 33 -7.19 -13.31 10.41
CA ALA A 33 -8.54 -13.53 9.89
C ALA A 33 -8.92 -12.35 8.98
N THR A 34 -9.56 -12.64 7.84
CA THR A 34 -10.10 -11.58 6.97
C THR A 34 -11.18 -10.80 7.73
N PRO A 35 -11.08 -9.47 7.83
CA PRO A 35 -12.11 -8.66 8.47
C PRO A 35 -13.49 -8.88 7.85
N GLY A 36 -14.49 -9.12 8.71
CA GLY A 36 -15.87 -9.35 8.27
C GLY A 36 -16.14 -10.70 7.60
N ALA A 37 -15.22 -11.68 7.69
CA ALA A 37 -15.42 -13.02 7.11
C ALA A 37 -16.68 -13.75 7.62
N ASP A 38 -17.13 -13.42 8.84
CA ASP A 38 -18.31 -13.93 9.52
C ASP A 38 -19.60 -13.17 9.18
N LEU A 39 -19.50 -12.02 8.50
CA LEU A 39 -20.67 -11.26 8.06
C LEU A 39 -21.38 -11.98 6.91
N PRO A 40 -22.72 -11.89 6.82
CA PRO A 40 -23.47 -12.42 5.70
C PRO A 40 -23.05 -11.72 4.39
N GLU A 41 -23.12 -12.45 3.27
CA GLU A 41 -22.94 -11.83 1.96
C GLU A 41 -24.13 -10.92 1.65
N ALA A 42 -23.85 -9.70 1.19
CA ALA A 42 -24.88 -8.73 0.87
C ALA A 42 -25.56 -9.05 -0.47
N GLU A 43 -26.88 -8.83 -0.54
CA GLU A 43 -27.60 -8.81 -1.81
C GLU A 43 -27.32 -7.48 -2.53
N LEU A 44 -26.21 -7.42 -3.25
CA LEU A 44 -25.83 -6.27 -4.08
C LEU A 44 -26.43 -6.38 -5.47
N THR A 45 -26.93 -5.25 -5.99
CA THR A 45 -27.23 -5.11 -7.41
C THR A 45 -25.94 -5.28 -8.24
N ASP A 46 -26.08 -5.60 -9.52
CA ASP A 46 -24.91 -5.73 -10.41
C ASP A 46 -24.07 -4.45 -10.49
N GLY A 47 -24.72 -3.27 -10.39
CA GLY A 47 -24.03 -1.98 -10.37
C GLY A 47 -23.19 -1.79 -9.12
N GLU A 48 -23.76 -2.09 -7.96
CA GLU A 48 -23.08 -2.02 -6.66
C GLU A 48 -21.94 -3.02 -6.56
N ARG A 49 -22.14 -4.26 -7.02
CA ARG A 49 -21.11 -5.29 -7.05
C ARG A 49 -19.91 -4.86 -7.91
N ARG A 50 -20.15 -4.33 -9.11
CA ARG A 50 -19.09 -3.80 -9.98
C ARG A 50 -18.37 -2.62 -9.35
N LEU A 51 -19.10 -1.70 -8.70
CA LEU A 51 -18.52 -0.57 -8.00
C LEU A 51 -17.61 -1.04 -6.86
N ALA A 52 -18.10 -1.94 -5.99
CA ALA A 52 -17.33 -2.51 -4.90
C ALA A 52 -16.07 -3.22 -5.41
N ALA A 53 -16.19 -4.02 -6.47
CA ALA A 53 -15.05 -4.72 -7.08
C ALA A 53 -13.99 -3.73 -7.61
N SER A 54 -14.40 -2.62 -8.24
CA SER A 54 -13.48 -1.59 -8.70
C SER A 54 -12.83 -0.82 -7.55
N LEU A 55 -13.55 -0.53 -6.46
CA LEU A 55 -12.97 0.09 -5.27
C LEU A 55 -11.96 -0.83 -4.57
N MET A 56 -12.27 -2.13 -4.45
CA MET A 56 -11.32 -3.11 -3.91
C MET A 56 -10.08 -3.26 -4.81
N ARG A 57 -10.24 -3.19 -6.14
CA ARG A 57 -9.10 -3.18 -7.07
C ARG A 57 -8.19 -1.98 -6.84
N VAL A 58 -8.77 -0.79 -6.64
CA VAL A 58 -7.99 0.41 -6.32
C VAL A 58 -7.24 0.23 -5.00
N ASN A 59 -7.89 -0.27 -3.96
CA ASN A 59 -7.25 -0.55 -2.68
C ASN A 59 -6.07 -1.52 -2.87
N HIS A 60 -6.31 -2.66 -3.52
CA HIS A 60 -5.27 -3.64 -3.82
C HIS A 60 -4.09 -3.03 -4.58
N THR A 61 -4.32 -2.20 -5.60
CA THR A 61 -3.23 -1.51 -6.30
C THR A 61 -2.51 -0.50 -5.40
N GLY A 62 -3.23 0.16 -4.48
CA GLY A 62 -2.64 0.96 -3.41
C GLY A 62 -1.66 0.16 -2.55
N GLU A 63 -2.04 -1.04 -2.12
CA GLU A 63 -1.18 -1.91 -1.31
C GLU A 63 0.05 -2.42 -2.08
N ILE A 64 -0.10 -2.72 -3.38
CA ILE A 64 1.04 -3.03 -4.27
C ILE A 64 2.01 -1.84 -4.29
N CYS A 65 1.51 -0.62 -4.43
CA CYS A 65 2.32 0.59 -4.43
C CYS A 65 3.02 0.83 -3.09
N ALA A 66 2.29 0.73 -1.97
CA ALA A 66 2.82 0.93 -0.63
C ALA A 66 3.92 -0.09 -0.33
N GLN A 67 3.67 -1.37 -0.59
CA GLN A 67 4.67 -2.41 -0.39
C GLN A 67 5.92 -2.19 -1.27
N ALA A 68 5.75 -1.87 -2.55
CA ALA A 68 6.87 -1.58 -3.44
C ALA A 68 7.71 -0.39 -2.95
N LEU A 69 7.03 0.68 -2.54
CA LEU A 69 7.63 1.87 -1.98
C LEU A 69 8.46 1.51 -0.75
N TYR A 70 7.88 0.82 0.23
CA TYR A 70 8.54 0.48 1.50
C TYR A 70 9.72 -0.46 1.30
N GLN A 71 9.61 -1.43 0.39
CA GLN A 71 10.73 -2.28 0.02
C GLN A 71 11.88 -1.50 -0.63
N GLY A 72 11.58 -0.56 -1.53
CA GLY A 72 12.59 0.33 -2.12
C GLY A 72 13.26 1.22 -1.07
N GLN A 73 12.46 1.81 -0.17
CA GLN A 73 12.93 2.66 0.92
C GLN A 73 13.82 1.88 1.90
N ALA A 74 13.45 0.65 2.25
CA ALA A 74 14.21 -0.21 3.15
C ALA A 74 15.55 -0.65 2.54
N LEU A 75 15.58 -0.90 1.23
CA LEU A 75 16.78 -1.31 0.50
C LEU A 75 17.90 -0.27 0.56
N THR A 76 17.54 1.02 0.65
CA THR A 76 18.51 2.14 0.64
C THR A 76 18.57 2.92 1.97
N ALA A 77 17.82 2.50 2.98
CA ALA A 77 17.85 3.06 4.32
C ALA A 77 19.21 2.80 5.01
N ARG A 78 19.70 3.79 5.78
CA ARG A 78 21.00 3.71 6.47
C ARG A 78 20.83 3.33 7.94
N ASP A 79 19.79 3.88 8.57
CA ASP A 79 19.43 3.59 9.94
C ASP A 79 18.70 2.24 10.05
N SER A 80 19.18 1.36 10.93
CA SER A 80 18.63 0.02 11.09
C SER A 80 17.22 0.04 11.69
N ALA A 81 16.88 1.00 12.53
CA ALA A 81 15.54 1.13 13.08
C ALA A 81 14.55 1.62 12.02
N ALA A 82 14.94 2.59 11.19
CA ALA A 82 14.16 3.03 10.04
C ALA A 82 13.93 1.89 9.03
N ARG A 83 14.99 1.12 8.71
CA ARG A 83 14.88 -0.07 7.85
C ARG A 83 13.90 -1.10 8.42
N ALA A 84 14.03 -1.42 9.72
CA ALA A 84 13.13 -2.37 10.37
C ALA A 84 11.67 -1.90 10.36
N ALA A 85 11.42 -0.60 10.58
CA ALA A 85 10.07 -0.04 10.53
C ALA A 85 9.45 -0.15 9.12
N LEU A 86 10.24 0.09 8.07
CA LEU A 86 9.81 -0.04 6.67
C LEU A 86 9.56 -1.52 6.28
N GLU A 87 10.45 -2.42 6.71
CA GLU A 87 10.28 -3.85 6.49
C GLU A 87 9.05 -4.41 7.22
N GLN A 88 8.74 -3.90 8.41
CA GLN A 88 7.52 -4.23 9.14
C GLN A 88 6.27 -3.72 8.41
N ALA A 89 6.22 -2.44 8.01
CA ALA A 89 5.09 -1.89 7.26
C ALA A 89 4.85 -2.71 5.97
N ALA A 90 5.90 -3.02 5.21
CA ALA A 90 5.80 -3.84 4.00
C ALA A 90 5.24 -5.26 4.25
N GLN A 91 5.51 -5.85 5.42
CA GLN A 91 4.95 -7.15 5.82
C GLN A 91 3.47 -7.02 6.17
N GLU A 92 3.09 -5.98 6.93
CA GLU A 92 1.69 -5.71 7.28
C GLU A 92 0.84 -5.47 6.02
N GLU A 93 1.37 -4.84 4.97
CA GLU A 93 0.66 -4.68 3.67
C GLU A 93 0.33 -5.99 2.96
N THR A 94 1.06 -7.07 3.26
CA THR A 94 0.74 -8.39 2.66
C THR A 94 -0.61 -8.91 3.15
N GLU A 95 -1.00 -8.56 4.37
CA GLU A 95 -2.32 -8.88 4.92
C GLU A 95 -3.42 -8.15 4.14
N HIS A 96 -3.21 -6.85 3.87
CA HIS A 96 -4.15 -6.01 3.13
C HIS A 96 -4.30 -6.47 1.68
N LEU A 97 -3.19 -6.84 1.02
CA LEU A 97 -3.22 -7.46 -0.31
C LEU A 97 -4.07 -8.72 -0.32
N ALA A 98 -3.86 -9.62 0.64
CA ALA A 98 -4.61 -10.87 0.71
C ALA A 98 -6.11 -10.64 0.93
N TRP A 99 -6.48 -9.69 1.78
CA TRP A 99 -7.89 -9.36 2.03
C TRP A 99 -8.56 -8.73 0.81
N THR A 100 -7.88 -7.77 0.18
CA THR A 100 -8.42 -7.08 -1.00
C THR A 100 -8.48 -8.00 -2.21
N GLU A 101 -7.46 -8.83 -2.44
CA GLU A 101 -7.44 -9.85 -3.49
C GLU A 101 -8.61 -10.82 -3.34
N ARG A 102 -8.78 -11.40 -2.15
CA ARG A 102 -9.90 -12.28 -1.85
C ARG A 102 -11.24 -11.58 -2.09
N ARG A 103 -11.41 -10.34 -1.65
CA ARG A 103 -12.68 -9.63 -1.82
C ARG A 103 -12.96 -9.29 -3.28
N ILE A 104 -11.94 -8.97 -4.07
CA ILE A 104 -12.07 -8.80 -5.52
C ILE A 104 -12.63 -10.08 -6.16
N GLU A 105 -12.09 -11.24 -5.78
CA GLU A 105 -12.55 -12.55 -6.30
C GLU A 105 -13.99 -12.86 -5.88
N GLU A 106 -14.35 -12.65 -4.61
CA GLU A 106 -15.72 -12.85 -4.09
C GLU A 106 -16.76 -11.96 -4.82
N LEU A 107 -16.34 -10.76 -5.25
CA LEU A 107 -17.19 -9.84 -6.01
C LEU A 107 -17.21 -10.15 -7.52
N GLY A 108 -16.47 -11.15 -8.00
CA GLY A 108 -16.34 -11.49 -9.42
C GLY A 108 -15.52 -10.47 -10.22
N GLY A 109 -14.66 -9.71 -9.53
CA GLY A 109 -13.78 -8.72 -10.11
C GLY A 109 -12.44 -9.30 -10.59
N ARG A 110 -11.49 -8.40 -10.87
CA ARG A 110 -10.11 -8.74 -11.17
C ARG A 110 -9.14 -7.71 -10.60
N LYS A 111 -7.89 -8.11 -10.39
CA LYS A 111 -6.77 -7.22 -10.06
C LYS A 111 -6.42 -6.29 -11.24
N SER A 112 -5.76 -5.18 -10.96
CA SER A 112 -5.35 -4.25 -12.02
C SER A 112 -4.25 -4.85 -12.89
N VAL A 113 -4.39 -4.75 -14.20
CA VAL A 113 -3.32 -5.15 -15.14
C VAL A 113 -2.12 -4.19 -15.12
N LEU A 114 -2.28 -3.01 -14.51
CA LEU A 114 -1.22 -2.02 -14.38
C LEU A 114 -0.35 -2.23 -13.12
N ASN A 115 -0.68 -3.21 -12.27
CA ASN A 115 0.09 -3.53 -11.06
C ASN A 115 1.62 -3.65 -11.30
N PRO A 116 2.12 -4.32 -12.36
CA PRO A 116 3.56 -4.38 -12.62
C PRO A 116 4.21 -3.01 -12.84
N LEU A 117 3.52 -2.11 -13.56
CA LEU A 117 4.01 -0.76 -13.82
C LEU A 117 4.02 0.08 -12.55
N PHE A 118 2.93 0.01 -11.77
CA PHE A 118 2.81 0.73 -10.52
C PHE A 118 3.81 0.26 -9.48
N TYR A 119 4.02 -1.05 -9.37
CA TYR A 119 5.05 -1.63 -8.50
C TYR A 119 6.43 -1.08 -8.85
N ALA A 120 6.83 -1.18 -10.13
CA ALA A 120 8.15 -0.72 -10.56
C ALA A 120 8.37 0.78 -10.30
N GLY A 121 7.37 1.61 -10.58
CA GLY A 121 7.41 3.05 -10.32
C GLY A 121 7.54 3.38 -8.83
N SER A 122 6.70 2.78 -7.99
CA SER A 122 6.72 2.99 -6.54
C SER A 122 8.02 2.50 -5.90
N PHE A 123 8.55 1.36 -6.34
CA PHE A 123 9.84 0.85 -5.88
C PHE A 123 10.98 1.82 -6.19
N ALA A 124 11.03 2.34 -7.42
CA ALA A 124 12.05 3.31 -7.82
C ALA A 124 11.98 4.61 -7.01
N ILE A 125 10.76 5.12 -6.77
CA ILE A 125 10.53 6.29 -5.91
C ILE A 125 11.00 6.00 -4.48
N GLY A 126 10.67 4.83 -3.95
CA GLY A 126 11.06 4.42 -2.60
C GLY A 126 12.57 4.33 -2.43
N ALA A 127 13.26 3.67 -3.37
CA ALA A 127 14.72 3.60 -3.37
C ALA A 127 15.36 4.99 -3.43
N ALA A 128 14.82 5.91 -4.23
CA ALA A 128 15.27 7.29 -4.28
C ALA A 128 15.04 8.03 -2.94
N ALA A 129 13.88 7.84 -2.30
CA ALA A 129 13.57 8.46 -1.00
C ALA A 129 14.53 7.99 0.12
N GLY A 130 14.88 6.70 0.16
CA GLY A 130 15.85 6.18 1.12
C GLY A 130 17.27 6.72 0.91
N LEU A 131 17.68 6.94 -0.35
CA LEU A 131 18.98 7.54 -0.67
C LEU A 131 19.09 9.00 -0.18
N ILE A 132 17.99 9.76 -0.21
CA ILE A 132 17.92 11.17 0.26
C ILE A 132 18.18 11.28 1.77
N GLY A 133 17.76 10.28 2.56
CA GLY A 133 18.10 10.14 3.97
C GLY A 133 16.92 9.75 4.87
N ASP A 134 17.21 9.04 5.96
CA ASP A 134 16.22 8.27 6.74
C ASP A 134 15.06 9.12 7.29
N ARG A 135 15.31 10.36 7.74
CA ARG A 135 14.24 11.24 8.24
C ARG A 135 13.25 11.61 7.15
N TRP A 136 13.73 11.89 5.94
CA TRP A 136 12.87 12.18 4.78
C TRP A 136 12.21 10.92 4.27
N ASN A 137 12.91 9.78 4.34
CA ASN A 137 12.39 8.46 4.02
C ASN A 137 11.15 8.13 4.87
N LEU A 138 11.27 8.25 6.20
CA LEU A 138 10.15 8.09 7.13
C LEU A 138 9.08 9.18 6.95
N GLY A 139 9.46 10.40 6.53
CA GLY A 139 8.53 11.45 6.13
C GLY A 139 7.65 11.07 4.94
N PHE A 140 8.24 10.39 3.96
CA PHE A 140 7.55 9.90 2.78
C PHE A 140 6.62 8.73 3.13
N LEU A 141 7.05 7.81 4.00
CA LEU A 141 6.18 6.78 4.59
C LEU A 141 4.97 7.44 5.28
N ALA A 142 5.21 8.37 6.21
CA ALA A 142 4.14 9.03 6.97
C ALA A 142 3.12 9.77 6.08
N GLU A 143 3.59 10.45 5.02
CA GLU A 143 2.71 11.15 4.10
C GLU A 143 1.94 10.19 3.18
N THR A 144 2.56 9.10 2.70
CA THR A 144 1.89 8.06 1.94
C THR A 144 0.72 7.52 2.75
N GLU A 145 0.97 7.10 3.98
CA GLU A 145 -0.05 6.54 4.88
C GLU A 145 -1.20 7.51 5.15
N ARG A 146 -0.88 8.79 5.37
CA ARG A 146 -1.89 9.83 5.55
C ARG A 146 -2.80 9.97 4.32
N GLN A 147 -2.23 9.87 3.12
CA GLN A 147 -2.99 9.92 1.88
C GLN A 147 -3.81 8.64 1.65
N VAL A 148 -3.27 7.46 2.01
CA VAL A 148 -4.01 6.19 1.97
C VAL A 148 -5.22 6.24 2.90
N VAL A 149 -5.06 6.68 4.15
CA VAL A 149 -6.18 6.85 5.10
C VAL A 149 -7.27 7.75 4.53
N ALA A 150 -6.91 8.85 3.87
CA ALA A 150 -7.87 9.76 3.23
C ALA A 150 -8.60 9.08 2.06
N HIS A 151 -7.89 8.27 1.26
CA HIS A 151 -8.48 7.50 0.17
C HIS A 151 -9.44 6.41 0.68
N LEU A 152 -9.04 5.66 1.69
CA LEU A 152 -9.88 4.63 2.34
C LEU A 152 -11.14 5.25 2.93
N GLN A 153 -11.04 6.42 3.58
CA GLN A 153 -12.20 7.17 4.05
C GLN A 153 -13.14 7.56 2.91
N GLY A 154 -12.60 8.00 1.76
CA GLY A 154 -13.38 8.28 0.56
C GLY A 154 -14.06 7.03 -0.01
N HIS A 155 -13.40 5.88 0.03
CA HIS A 155 -13.96 4.61 -0.41
C HIS A 155 -15.09 4.12 0.50
N LEU A 156 -14.97 4.28 1.82
CA LEU A 156 -16.05 3.98 2.76
C LEU A 156 -17.32 4.82 2.50
N GLY A 157 -17.17 6.04 1.97
CA GLY A 157 -18.31 6.87 1.56
C GLY A 157 -18.94 6.47 0.21
N ARG A 158 -18.28 5.61 -0.57
CA ARG A 158 -18.71 5.18 -1.91
C ARG A 158 -19.14 3.72 -1.97
N LEU A 159 -18.66 2.88 -1.05
CA LEU A 159 -19.07 1.49 -0.95
C LEU A 159 -20.57 1.40 -0.63
N PRO A 160 -21.30 0.45 -1.21
CA PRO A 160 -22.70 0.21 -0.87
C PRO A 160 -22.85 -0.01 0.64
N ASP A 161 -23.88 0.58 1.26
CA ASP A 161 -24.10 0.49 2.71
C ASP A 161 -24.28 -0.96 3.18
N GLY A 162 -24.90 -1.80 2.33
CA GLY A 162 -25.10 -3.22 2.59
C GLY A 162 -23.83 -4.07 2.48
N ASP A 163 -22.77 -3.60 1.83
CA ASP A 163 -21.53 -4.36 1.62
C ASP A 163 -20.64 -4.40 2.87
N GLY A 164 -21.16 -5.02 3.94
CA GLY A 164 -20.50 -5.07 5.24
C GLY A 164 -19.09 -5.68 5.20
N LYS A 165 -18.86 -6.68 4.34
CA LYS A 165 -17.55 -7.33 4.18
C LYS A 165 -16.50 -6.39 3.62
N SER A 166 -16.78 -5.72 2.49
CA SER A 166 -15.82 -4.78 1.89
C SER A 166 -15.56 -3.59 2.83
N ARG A 167 -16.59 -3.12 3.53
CA ARG A 167 -16.46 -2.04 4.50
C ARG A 167 -15.57 -2.44 5.68
N ALA A 168 -15.76 -3.63 6.24
CA ALA A 168 -14.95 -4.14 7.34
C ALA A 168 -13.46 -4.25 6.96
N ILE A 169 -13.15 -4.71 5.74
CA ILE A 169 -11.79 -4.74 5.22
C ILE A 169 -11.19 -3.33 5.18
N VAL A 170 -11.89 -2.37 4.57
CA VAL A 170 -11.40 -0.99 4.42
C VAL A 170 -11.27 -0.27 5.76
N GLU A 171 -12.16 -0.53 6.72
CA GLU A 171 -12.07 0.01 8.08
C GLU A 171 -10.84 -0.53 8.82
N SER A 172 -10.54 -1.83 8.69
CA SER A 172 -9.35 -2.43 9.27
C SER A 172 -8.08 -1.85 8.66
N MET A 173 -7.99 -1.79 7.34
CA MET A 173 -6.84 -1.19 6.64
C MET A 173 -6.61 0.26 7.08
N LYS A 174 -7.69 1.07 7.14
CA LYS A 174 -7.59 2.47 7.56
C LYS A 174 -7.05 2.62 8.99
N ALA A 175 -7.42 1.71 9.88
CA ALA A 175 -6.91 1.71 11.24
C ALA A 175 -5.44 1.30 11.31
N ASP A 176 -5.00 0.40 10.43
CA ASP A 176 -3.62 -0.08 10.33
C ASP A 176 -2.71 1.03 9.76
N GLU A 177 -3.10 1.67 8.66
CA GLU A 177 -2.35 2.79 8.04
C GLU A 177 -2.18 4.00 8.97
N ALA A 178 -3.21 4.32 9.75
CA ALA A 178 -3.11 5.39 10.73
C ALA A 178 -2.03 5.10 11.80
N ARG A 179 -1.81 3.81 12.14
CA ARG A 179 -0.74 3.40 13.05
C ARG A 179 0.62 3.43 12.36
N HIS A 180 0.73 3.05 11.09
CA HIS A 180 1.96 3.19 10.30
C HIS A 180 2.45 4.64 10.25
N ALA A 181 1.56 5.58 9.91
CA ALA A 181 1.87 7.01 9.90
C ALA A 181 2.38 7.51 11.26
N THR A 182 1.69 7.10 12.33
CA THR A 182 2.05 7.46 13.70
C THR A 182 3.41 6.86 14.10
N SER A 183 3.68 5.62 13.70
CA SER A 183 4.95 4.93 13.93
C SER A 183 6.10 5.66 13.25
N ALA A 184 5.94 6.02 11.98
CA ALA A 184 6.95 6.77 11.22
C ALA A 184 7.32 8.10 11.89
N ILE A 185 6.31 8.85 12.37
CA ILE A 185 6.51 10.11 13.11
C ILE A 185 7.29 9.87 14.40
N LYS A 186 6.95 8.82 15.17
CA LYS A 186 7.68 8.46 16.40
C LYS A 186 9.14 8.08 16.13
N HIS A 187 9.44 7.52 14.96
CA HIS A 187 10.80 7.20 14.51
C HIS A 187 11.55 8.39 13.88
N GLY A 188 11.00 9.61 13.94
CA GLY A 188 11.70 10.83 13.56
C GLY A 188 11.47 11.28 12.11
N ALA A 189 10.34 10.87 11.51
CA ALA A 189 9.90 11.37 10.20
C ALA A 189 9.96 12.90 10.13
N ALA A 190 10.56 13.40 9.06
CA ALA A 190 10.49 14.82 8.70
C ALA A 190 9.17 15.13 8.01
N GLU A 191 8.60 16.30 8.26
CA GLU A 191 7.46 16.76 7.48
C GLU A 191 7.88 17.09 6.05
N LEU A 192 7.25 16.45 5.06
CA LEU A 192 7.53 16.73 3.66
C LEU A 192 7.09 18.15 3.26
N PRO A 193 7.85 18.84 2.38
CA PRO A 193 7.45 20.13 1.85
C PRO A 193 6.18 20.00 1.01
N GLN A 194 5.34 21.04 1.01
CA GLN A 194 4.03 21.01 0.35
C GLN A 194 4.07 20.58 -1.13
N PRO A 195 5.02 21.03 -1.96
CA PRO A 195 5.12 20.57 -3.35
C PRO A 195 5.30 19.05 -3.49
N ALA A 196 6.03 18.41 -2.56
CA ALA A 196 6.19 16.95 -2.57
C ALA A 196 4.88 16.25 -2.23
N LYS A 197 4.16 16.74 -1.21
CA LYS A 197 2.83 16.22 -0.83
C LYS A 197 1.85 16.32 -2.00
N ASP A 198 1.86 17.43 -2.74
CA ASP A 198 0.99 17.64 -3.89
C ASP A 198 1.35 16.75 -5.08
N ALA A 199 2.65 16.53 -5.34
CA ALA A 199 3.09 15.57 -6.35
C ALA A 199 2.63 14.14 -6.01
N MET A 200 2.76 13.72 -4.75
CA MET A 200 2.26 12.43 -4.27
C MET A 200 0.75 12.29 -4.48
N ARG A 201 -0.04 13.32 -4.14
CA ARG A 201 -1.50 13.31 -4.37
C ARG A 201 -1.85 13.17 -5.85
N LEU A 202 -1.12 13.86 -6.72
CA LEU A 202 -1.34 13.77 -8.16
C LEU A 202 -1.04 12.36 -8.69
N SER A 203 0.10 11.78 -8.31
CA SER A 203 0.44 10.39 -8.66
C SER A 203 -0.60 9.40 -8.13
N SER A 204 -1.04 9.58 -6.88
CA SER A 204 -2.07 8.76 -6.26
C SER A 204 -3.40 8.87 -7.01
N LYS A 205 -3.80 10.08 -7.41
CA LYS A 205 -5.00 10.29 -8.23
C LYS A 205 -4.94 9.53 -9.56
N VAL A 206 -3.83 9.64 -10.30
CA VAL A 206 -3.65 8.90 -11.57
C VAL A 206 -3.75 7.40 -11.36
N MET A 207 -3.11 6.87 -10.31
CA MET A 207 -3.18 5.46 -9.96
C MET A 207 -4.62 5.03 -9.63
N THR A 208 -5.33 5.77 -8.76
CA THR A 208 -6.71 5.41 -8.39
C THR A 208 -7.68 5.48 -9.57
N GLU A 209 -7.58 6.49 -10.44
CA GLU A 209 -8.47 6.61 -11.60
C GLU A 209 -8.25 5.50 -12.62
N THR A 210 -6.99 5.11 -12.87
CA THR A 210 -6.67 4.06 -13.83
C THR A 210 -6.96 2.67 -13.28
N ALA A 211 -6.58 2.37 -12.03
CA ALA A 211 -6.88 1.09 -11.38
C ALA A 211 -8.39 0.86 -11.18
N PHE A 212 -9.19 1.93 -11.09
CA PHE A 212 -10.64 1.80 -11.01
C PHE A 212 -11.26 1.13 -12.26
N TRP A 213 -10.60 1.26 -13.41
CA TRP A 213 -11.09 0.71 -14.69
C TRP A 213 -10.28 -0.46 -15.23
N LEU A 214 -8.97 -0.52 -14.96
CA LEU A 214 -8.02 -1.47 -15.54
C LEU A 214 -7.48 -2.45 -14.51
#